data_AF-A0A7C0YHK2-F1
#
_entry.id   AF-A0A7C0YHK2-F1
#
_cell.length_a   1.000
_cell.length_b   1.000
_cell.length_c   1.000
_cell.angle_alpha   90.00
_cell.angle_beta   90.00
_cell.angle_gamma   90.00
#
_symmetry.space_group_name_H-M   'P 1'
#
loop_
_entity.id
_entity.type
_entity.pdbx_description
1 polymer ?
#
loop_
_entity_poly.entity_id
_entity_poly.type
_entity_poly.pdbx_seq_one_letter_code
_entity_poly.pdbx_strand_id
1 'polypeptide(L)'
;MAIAAKQANGSKGLLRHIVRNPLTYLTLHPIMEILNLREQTRAYKIWVRYLLWMMRKACSKRKKVIWMSAFVPVELAYAMDAVPILPEIIAALVSY
;
A
#
# COMPACT_ATOMS: atom_id res chain seq x y z
N MET A 1 30.98 -3.80 16.82
CA MET A 1 29.89 -2.96 16.26
C MET A 1 29.71 -3.07 14.73
N ALA A 2 30.64 -3.66 13.96
CA ALA A 2 30.50 -3.79 12.49
C ALA A 2 29.49 -4.88 12.01
N ILE A 3 29.20 -5.88 12.84
CA ILE A 3 28.31 -7.01 12.50
C ILE A 3 26.84 -6.56 12.46
N ALA A 4 26.41 -5.72 13.42
CA ALA A 4 25.06 -5.16 13.47
C ALA A 4 24.76 -4.22 12.27
N ALA A 5 25.75 -3.43 11.83
CA ALA A 5 25.61 -2.56 10.67
C ALA A 5 25.50 -3.34 9.34
N LYS A 6 26.25 -4.44 9.20
CA LYS A 6 26.20 -5.32 8.02
C LYS A 6 24.88 -6.12 7.96
N GLN A 7 24.39 -6.58 9.11
CA GLN A 7 23.11 -7.27 9.23
C GLN A 7 21.94 -6.33 8.93
N ALA A 8 21.95 -5.10 9.47
CA ALA A 8 20.95 -4.07 9.18
C ALA A 8 20.89 -3.69 7.68
N ASN A 9 22.02 -3.70 6.97
CA ASN A 9 22.05 -3.44 5.53
C ASN A 9 21.45 -4.61 4.72
N GLY A 10 21.71 -5.85 5.12
CA GLY A 10 21.08 -7.05 4.53
C GLY A 10 19.57 -7.08 4.74
N SER A 11 19.10 -6.77 5.96
CA SER A 11 17.67 -6.69 6.31
C SER A 11 16.94 -5.61 5.51
N LYS A 12 17.55 -4.43 5.35
CA LYS A 12 16.98 -3.34 4.54
C LYS A 12 16.86 -3.72 3.07
N GLY A 13 17.84 -4.44 2.53
CA GLY A 13 17.79 -4.96 1.15
C GLY A 13 16.64 -5.95 0.94
N LEU A 14 16.49 -6.91 1.85
CA LEU A 14 15.41 -7.89 1.85
C LEU A 14 14.03 -7.23 2.01
N LEU A 15 13.87 -6.36 3.01
CA LEU A 15 12.62 -5.65 3.25
C LEU A 15 12.23 -4.81 2.03
N ARG A 16 13.19 -4.10 1.44
CA ARG A 16 12.95 -3.32 0.22
C ARG A 16 12.51 -4.19 -0.94
N HIS A 17 13.06 -5.40 -1.06
CA HIS A 17 12.66 -6.35 -2.10
C HIS A 17 11.23 -6.87 -1.88
N ILE A 18 10.89 -7.23 -0.63
CA ILE A 18 9.55 -7.70 -0.25
C ILE A 18 8.51 -6.60 -0.48
N VAL A 19 8.75 -5.38 0.01
CA VAL A 19 7.79 -4.26 -0.10
C VAL A 19 7.61 -3.78 -1.54
N ARG A 20 8.62 -3.95 -2.40
CA ARG A 20 8.51 -3.61 -3.83
C ARG A 20 7.89 -4.72 -4.68
N ASN A 21 7.65 -5.90 -4.11
CA ASN A 21 7.05 -6.99 -4.86
C ASN A 21 5.52 -6.85 -4.89
N PRO A 22 4.89 -6.74 -6.07
CA PRO A 22 3.43 -6.66 -6.18
C PRO A 22 2.70 -7.88 -5.62
N LEU A 23 3.35 -9.06 -5.58
CA LEU A 23 2.78 -10.28 -5.01
C LEU A 23 2.60 -10.18 -3.49
N THR A 24 3.44 -9.39 -2.81
CA THR A 24 3.31 -9.16 -1.36
C THR A 24 1.94 -8.59 -1.01
N TYR A 25 1.44 -7.64 -1.81
CA TYR A 25 0.12 -7.05 -1.57
C TYR A 25 -1.03 -7.95 -2.00
N LEU A 26 -0.79 -8.89 -2.92
CA LEU A 26 -1.76 -9.91 -3.30
C LEU A 26 -1.96 -10.93 -2.16
N THR A 27 -0.87 -11.37 -1.53
CA THR A 27 -0.94 -12.31 -0.40
C THR A 27 -1.41 -11.63 0.90
N LEU A 28 -1.16 -10.33 1.06
CA LEU A 28 -1.68 -9.58 2.21
C LEU A 28 -3.21 -9.48 2.22
N HIS A 29 -3.86 -9.51 1.05
CA HIS A 29 -5.32 -9.41 0.94
C HIS A 29 -6.08 -10.45 1.78
N PRO A 30 -5.90 -11.77 1.57
CA PRO A 30 -6.59 -12.77 2.39
C PRO A 30 -6.17 -12.72 3.86
N ILE A 31 -4.92 -12.35 4.16
CA ILE A 31 -4.45 -12.21 5.56
C ILE A 31 -5.23 -11.09 6.27
N MET A 32 -5.35 -9.93 5.64
CA MET A 32 -6.10 -8.80 6.21
C MET A 32 -7.60 -9.11 6.33
N GLU A 33 -8.18 -9.90 5.41
CA GLU A 33 -9.56 -10.36 5.55
C GLU A 33 -9.77 -11.27 6.78
N ILE A 34 -8.80 -12.12 7.10
CA ILE A 34 -8.84 -12.99 8.28
C ILE A 34 -8.61 -12.18 9.56
N LEU A 35 -7.61 -11.30 9.58
CA LEU A 35 -7.31 -10.48 10.77
C LEU A 35 -8.48 -9.54 11.12
N ASN A 36 -9.15 -9.01 10.10
CA ASN A 36 -10.25 -8.07 10.26
C ASN A 36 -11.63 -8.78 10.23
N LEU A 37 -11.69 -10.07 10.59
CA LEU A 37 -12.94 -10.81 10.75
C LEU A 37 -13.88 -10.16 11.79
N ARG A 38 -13.30 -9.55 12.84
CA ARG A 38 -14.05 -8.88 13.91
C ARG A 38 -14.58 -7.51 13.50
N GLU A 39 -13.93 -6.82 12.57
CA GLU A 39 -14.39 -5.53 12.04
C GLU A 39 -15.51 -5.77 11.01
N GLN A 40 -16.73 -5.35 11.34
CA GLN A 40 -17.90 -5.57 10.48
C GLN A 40 -18.22 -4.40 9.55
N THR A 41 -17.54 -3.26 9.68
CA THR A 41 -17.80 -2.09 8.84
C THR A 41 -17.38 -2.37 7.40
N ARG A 42 -18.39 -2.56 6.54
CA ARG A 42 -18.21 -2.78 5.10
C ARG A 42 -17.31 -1.72 4.46
N ALA A 43 -17.43 -0.46 4.91
CA ALA A 43 -16.60 0.65 4.45
C ALA A 43 -15.10 0.41 4.70
N TYR A 44 -14.73 -0.01 5.91
CA TYR A 44 -13.34 -0.32 6.24
C TYR A 44 -12.77 -1.42 5.35
N LYS A 45 -13.53 -2.52 5.15
CA LYS A 45 -13.09 -3.61 4.25
C LYS A 45 -12.87 -3.13 2.81
N ILE A 46 -13.74 -2.26 2.31
CA ILE A 46 -13.58 -1.65 0.98
C ILE A 46 -12.29 -0.83 0.92
N TRP A 47 -12.01 -0.02 1.95
CA TRP A 47 -10.80 0.79 2.01
C TRP A 47 -9.52 -0.04 2.11
N VAL A 48 -9.50 -1.11 2.91
CA VAL A 48 -8.35 -2.02 2.99
C VAL A 48 -8.09 -2.69 1.63
N ARG A 49 -9.15 -3.22 0.99
CA ARG A 49 -9.03 -3.82 -0.35
C ARG A 49 -8.53 -2.81 -1.38
N TYR A 50 -9.03 -1.58 -1.33
CA TYR A 50 -8.60 -0.50 -2.21
C TYR A 50 -7.12 -0.13 -1.98
N LEU A 51 -6.68 0.00 -0.73
CA LEU A 51 -5.28 0.29 -0.38
C LEU A 51 -4.35 -0.80 -0.92
N LEU A 52 -4.66 -2.08 -0.70
CA LEU A 52 -3.83 -3.19 -1.19
C LEU A 52 -3.77 -3.23 -2.72
N TRP A 53 -4.90 -2.96 -3.38
CA TRP A 53 -4.95 -2.86 -4.83
C TRP A 53 -4.09 -1.70 -5.36
N MET A 54 -4.15 -0.51 -4.74
CA MET A 54 -3.32 0.64 -5.12
C MET A 54 -1.83 0.33 -4.97
N MET A 55 -1.43 -0.24 -3.83
CA MET A 55 -0.03 -0.60 -3.57
C MET A 55 0.47 -1.65 -4.57
N ARG A 56 -0.33 -2.67 -4.87
CA ARG A 56 -0.02 -3.65 -5.92
C ARG A 56 0.16 -2.97 -7.28
N LYS A 57 -0.74 -2.06 -7.67
CA LYS A 57 -0.66 -1.32 -8.95
C LYS A 57 0.60 -0.45 -9.04
N ALA A 58 0.93 0.27 -7.96
CA ALA A 58 2.13 1.09 -7.86
C ALA A 58 3.40 0.24 -8.04
N CYS A 59 3.47 -0.92 -7.38
CA CYS A 59 4.61 -1.82 -7.49
C CYS A 59 4.68 -2.60 -8.81
N SER A 60 3.54 -2.99 -9.39
CA SER A 60 3.49 -3.85 -10.58
C SER A 60 3.96 -3.16 -11.86
N LYS A 61 3.63 -1.88 -12.05
CA LYS A 61 3.92 -1.17 -13.30
C LYS A 61 5.06 -0.15 -13.18
N ARG A 62 5.73 -0.07 -12.01
CA ARG A 62 6.69 1.00 -11.65
C ARG A 62 6.18 2.39 -12.05
N LYS A 63 4.87 2.60 -11.95
CA LYS A 63 4.21 3.84 -12.32
C LYS A 63 4.59 4.93 -11.32
N LYS A 64 4.58 6.18 -11.79
CA LYS A 64 4.73 7.33 -10.89
C LYS A 64 3.57 7.31 -9.91
N VAL A 65 3.90 7.54 -8.64
CA VAL A 65 2.93 7.62 -7.57
C VAL A 65 2.77 9.09 -7.24
N ILE A 66 1.53 9.59 -7.27
CA ILE A 66 1.22 10.99 -7.00
C ILE A 66 0.43 11.04 -5.70
N TRP A 67 0.95 11.79 -4.74
CA TRP A 67 0.20 12.12 -3.54
C TRP A 67 -0.71 13.28 -3.87
N MET A 68 -2.01 13.08 -3.68
CA MET A 68 -3.01 14.09 -4.00
C MET A 68 -4.13 14.02 -2.98
N SER A 69 -4.77 15.17 -2.76
CA SER A 69 -5.92 15.23 -1.86
C SER A 69 -7.14 14.55 -2.47
N ALA A 70 -8.00 14.01 -1.61
CA ALA A 70 -9.29 13.44 -1.97
C ALA A 70 -10.23 14.41 -2.70
N PHE A 71 -10.02 15.72 -2.55
CA PHE A 71 -10.82 16.75 -3.22
C PHE A 71 -10.39 17.05 -4.65
N VAL A 72 -9.26 16.48 -5.10
CA VAL A 72 -8.76 16.65 -6.46
C VAL A 72 -9.22 15.47 -7.31
N PRO A 73 -9.68 15.68 -8.56
CA PRO A 73 -10.12 14.61 -9.45
C PRO A 73 -8.96 13.64 -9.75
N VAL A 74 -9.07 12.42 -9.21
CA VAL A 74 -8.08 11.33 -9.33
C VAL A 74 -7.88 10.89 -10.78
N GLU A 75 -8.86 11.17 -11.65
CA GLU A 75 -8.84 10.94 -13.08
C GLU A 75 -7.65 11.63 -13.76
N LEU A 76 -7.22 12.79 -13.27
CA LEU A 76 -6.04 13.50 -13.80
C LEU A 76 -4.76 12.67 -13.60
N ALA A 77 -4.60 12.06 -12.42
CA ALA A 77 -3.44 11.20 -12.16
C ALA A 77 -3.49 9.94 -13.04
N TYR A 78 -4.67 9.34 -13.21
CA TYR A 78 -4.84 8.19 -14.09
C TYR A 78 -4.57 8.52 -15.57
N ALA A 79 -5.00 9.69 -16.04
CA ALA A 79 -4.74 10.18 -17.40
C ALA A 79 -3.23 10.33 -17.68
N MET A 80 -2.45 10.70 -16.66
CA MET A 80 -0.99 10.78 -16.73
C MET A 80 -0.28 9.43 -16.56
N ASP A 81 -1.00 8.32 -16.65
CA ASP A 81 -0.53 6.96 -16.37
C ASP A 81 0.00 6.75 -14.93
N ALA A 82 -0.28 7.68 -14.00
CA ALA A 82 0.17 7.63 -12.62
C ALA A 82 -0.83 6.90 -11.69
N VAL A 83 -0.36 6.54 -10.50
CA VAL A 83 -1.19 5.97 -9.43
C VAL A 83 -1.43 7.05 -8.37
N PRO A 84 -2.67 7.52 -8.18
CA PRO A 84 -2.99 8.45 -7.12
C PRO A 84 -2.99 7.74 -5.77
N ILE A 85 -2.32 8.32 -4.78
CA ILE A 85 -2.43 7.93 -3.37
C ILE A 85 -3.06 9.09 -2.63
N LEU A 86 -4.17 8.82 -1.96
CA LEU A 86 -4.90 9.78 -1.15
C LEU A 86 -4.52 9.53 0.32
N PRO A 87 -3.75 10.43 0.95
CA PRO A 87 -3.35 10.27 2.35
C PRO A 87 -4.54 10.16 3.31
N GLU A 88 -5.68 10.76 2.96
CA GLU A 88 -6.92 10.73 3.75
C GLU A 88 -7.47 9.30 3.89
N ILE A 89 -7.27 8.44 2.88
CA ILE A 89 -7.65 7.03 2.96
C ILE A 89 -6.78 6.29 3.98
N ILE A 90 -5.48 6.58 4.00
CA ILE A 90 -4.55 5.98 4.94
C ILE A 90 -4.89 6.45 6.36
N ALA A 91 -5.13 7.76 6.53
CA ALA A 91 -5.53 8.33 7.80
C ALA A 91 -6.85 7.73 8.31
N ALA A 92 -7.84 7.56 7.44
CA ALA A 92 -9.11 6.93 7.78
C ALA A 92 -8.94 5.46 8.21
N LEU A 93 -8.05 4.70 7.56
CA LEU A 93 -7.75 3.32 7.93
C LEU A 93 -7.02 3.20 9.26
N VAL A 94 -6.14 4.15 9.59
CA VAL A 94 -5.41 4.15 10.88
C VAL A 94 -6.30 4.60 12.04
N SER A 95 -7.36 5.37 11.75
CA SER A 95 -8.26 5.92 12.78
C SER A 95 -9.45 5.00 13.13
N TYR A 96 -9.61 3.89 12.42
CA TYR A 96 -10.60 2.84 12.74
C TYR A 96 -10.11 1.97 13.90
#